data_AF-A0A382ECL1-F1
#
_entry.id   AF-A0A382ECL1-F1
#
_cell.length_a   1.000
_cell.length_b   1.000
_cell.length_c   1.000
_cell.angle_alpha   90.00
_cell.angle_beta   90.00
_cell.angle_gamma   90.00
#
_symmetry.space_group_name_H-M   'P 1'
#
loop_
_entity.id
_entity.type
_entity.pdbx_description
1 polymer ?
#
loop_
_entity_poly.entity_id
_entity_poly.type
_entity_poly.pdbx_seq_one_letter_code
_entity_poly.pdbx_strand_id
1 'polypeptide(L)'
;MEQTYYLIIMGALLLEYALSTISSILNMNSITEKVPDGFQDHYDDEKYAKSQAYLRDNTRFGLISGTFSLGLTLVVIHTGLFGILDTFVRGSAVNPIMAGLMFFGILFIVND
;
A
#
# COMPACT_ATOMS: atom_id res chain seq x y z
N MET A 1 20.84 -18.73 -3.75
CA MET A 1 20.00 -18.49 -2.56
C MET A 1 19.42 -17.08 -2.62
N GLU A 2 20.25 -16.03 -2.74
CA GLU A 2 19.82 -14.64 -2.95
C GLU A 2 18.76 -14.46 -4.05
N GLN A 3 18.99 -15.02 -5.24
CA GLN A 3 18.06 -14.92 -6.36
C GLN A 3 16.69 -15.56 -6.06
N THR A 4 16.65 -16.63 -5.26
CA THR A 4 15.42 -17.31 -4.89
C THR A 4 14.57 -16.45 -3.96
N TYR A 5 15.19 -15.86 -2.93
CA TYR A 5 14.50 -14.95 -2.01
C TYR A 5 13.99 -13.71 -2.71
N TYR A 6 14.79 -13.13 -3.62
CA TYR A 6 14.38 -12.01 -4.45
C TYR A 6 13.12 -12.32 -5.26
N LEU A 7 13.10 -13.45 -5.97
CA LEU A 7 11.93 -13.86 -6.77
C LEU A 7 10.69 -14.11 -5.91
N ILE A 8 10.86 -14.67 -4.71
CA ILE A 8 9.76 -14.88 -3.77
C ILE A 8 9.17 -13.54 -3.31
N ILE A 9 10.02 -12.59 -2.90
CA ILE A 9 9.58 -11.27 -2.44
C ILE A 9 8.87 -10.53 -3.57
N MET A 10 9.46 -10.50 -4.76
CA MET A 10 8.87 -9.87 -5.94
C MET A 10 7.53 -10.50 -6.33
N GLY A 11 7.48 -11.83 -6.36
CA GLY A 11 6.25 -12.56 -6.66
C GLY A 11 5.15 -12.30 -5.64
N ALA A 12 5.49 -12.30 -4.35
CA ALA A 12 4.55 -12.03 -3.26
C ALA A 12 3.97 -10.60 -3.34
N LEU A 13 4.81 -9.59 -3.56
CA LEU A 13 4.37 -8.19 -3.69
C LEU A 13 3.45 -7.99 -4.90
N LEU A 14 3.83 -8.53 -6.06
CA LEU A 14 3.02 -8.40 -7.27
C LEU A 14 1.69 -9.14 -7.14
N LEU A 15 1.69 -10.32 -6.53
CA LEU A 15 0.49 -11.11 -6.32
C LEU A 15 -0.45 -10.46 -5.31
N GLU A 16 0.06 -9.97 -4.19
CA GLU A 16 -0.72 -9.22 -3.20
C GLU A 16 -1.37 -7.99 -3.84
N TYR A 17 -0.58 -7.19 -4.55
CA TYR A 17 -1.07 -5.99 -5.22
C TYR A 17 -2.14 -6.33 -6.28
N ALA A 18 -1.92 -7.39 -7.07
CA ALA A 18 -2.88 -7.84 -8.07
C ALA A 18 -4.19 -8.27 -7.43
N LEU A 19 -4.15 -9.08 -6.36
CA LEU A 19 -5.34 -9.53 -5.65
C LEU A 19 -6.10 -8.35 -5.03
N SER A 20 -5.39 -7.43 -4.39
CA SER A 20 -5.98 -6.22 -3.80
C SER A 20 -6.63 -5.33 -4.84
N THR A 21 -5.96 -5.13 -5.98
CA THR A 21 -6.47 -4.34 -7.12
C THR A 21 -7.70 -5.00 -7.74
N ILE A 22 -7.66 -6.30 -8.01
CA ILE A 22 -8.80 -7.04 -8.55
C ILE A 22 -9.99 -6.95 -7.60
N SER A 23 -9.79 -7.18 -6.30
CA SER A 23 -10.83 -7.07 -5.29
C SER A 23 -11.46 -5.68 -5.28
N SER A 24 -10.63 -4.63 -5.32
CA SER A 24 -11.09 -3.24 -5.34
C SER A 24 -11.90 -2.90 -6.60
N ILE A 25 -11.48 -3.39 -7.77
CA ILE A 25 -12.20 -3.21 -9.03
C ILE A 25 -13.53 -3.95 -8.99
N LEU A 26 -13.55 -5.21 -8.53
CA LEU A 26 -14.78 -5.99 -8.41
C LEU A 26 -15.76 -5.32 -7.45
N ASN A 27 -15.29 -4.84 -6.30
CA ASN A 27 -16.11 -4.14 -5.32
C ASN A 27 -16.73 -2.86 -5.92
N MET A 28 -15.94 -2.07 -6.65
CA MET A 28 -16.42 -0.86 -7.32
C MET A 28 -17.43 -1.15 -8.43
N ASN A 29 -17.28 -2.27 -9.14
CA ASN A 29 -18.24 -2.71 -10.16
C ASN A 29 -19.55 -3.24 -9.57
N SER A 30 -19.53 -3.69 -8.31
CA SER A 30 -20.73 -4.14 -7.59
C SER A 30 -21.50 -3.03 -6.87
N ILE A 31 -21.07 -1.77 -6.98
CA ILE A 31 -21.77 -0.63 -6.37
C ILE A 31 -23.15 -0.46 -7.03
N THR A 32 -24.20 -0.51 -6.21
CA THR A 32 -25.59 -0.24 -6.60
C THR A 32 -26.01 1.14 -6.11
N GLU A 33 -26.72 1.91 -6.95
CA GLU A 33 -27.20 3.26 -6.58
C GLU A 33 -28.41 3.24 -5.66
N LYS A 34 -29.19 2.14 -5.68
CA LYS A 34 -30.41 1.99 -4.87
C LYS A 34 -30.16 1.07 -3.68
N VAL A 35 -30.82 1.38 -2.57
CA VAL A 35 -30.84 0.51 -1.39
C VAL A 35 -31.47 -0.84 -1.79
N PRO A 36 -30.81 -1.98 -1.50
CA PRO A 36 -31.37 -3.30 -1.80
C PRO A 36 -32.72 -3.54 -1.13
N ASP A 37 -33.58 -4.32 -1.78
CA ASP A 37 -34.87 -4.72 -1.23
C ASP A 37 -34.70 -5.39 0.14
N GLY A 38 -35.51 -4.98 1.11
CA GLY A 38 -35.42 -5.44 2.51
C GLY A 38 -34.55 -4.57 3.43
N PHE A 39 -33.83 -3.58 2.90
CA PHE A 39 -33.06 -2.61 3.70
C PHE A 39 -33.61 -1.17 3.65
N GLN A 40 -34.65 -0.93 2.84
CA GLN A 40 -35.25 0.39 2.62
C GLN A 40 -35.81 1.03 3.90
N ASP A 41 -36.33 0.22 4.84
CA ASP A 41 -36.86 0.72 6.12
C ASP A 41 -35.75 1.10 7.13
N HIS A 42 -34.50 0.74 6.85
CA HIS A 42 -33.35 0.92 7.73
C HIS A 42 -32.31 1.90 7.19
N TYR A 43 -32.33 2.19 5.89
CA TYR A 43 -31.36 3.05 5.22
C TYR A 43 -32.05 4.18 4.47
N ASP A 44 -31.57 5.39 4.70
CA ASP A 44 -31.95 6.59 3.94
C ASP A 44 -31.25 6.56 2.58
N ASP A 45 -32.04 6.70 1.51
CA ASP A 45 -31.57 6.63 0.11
C ASP A 45 -30.49 7.68 -0.19
N GLU A 46 -30.63 8.90 0.34
CA GLU A 46 -29.67 9.98 0.09
C GLU A 46 -28.33 9.69 0.75
N LYS A 47 -28.35 9.23 2.02
CA LYS A 47 -27.15 8.81 2.74
C LYS A 47 -26.50 7.58 2.09
N TYR A 48 -27.28 6.63 1.60
CA TYR A 48 -26.76 5.47 0.90
C TYR A 48 -26.03 5.87 -0.38
N ALA A 49 -26.65 6.69 -1.22
CA ALA A 49 -26.03 7.21 -2.45
C ALA A 49 -24.73 7.98 -2.16
N LYS A 50 -24.71 8.81 -1.10
CA LYS A 50 -23.49 9.51 -0.65
C LYS A 50 -22.39 8.55 -0.22
N SER A 51 -22.71 7.49 0.52
CA SER A 51 -21.76 6.45 0.94
C SER A 51 -21.15 5.73 -0.26
N GLN A 52 -21.97 5.41 -1.27
CA GLN A 52 -21.50 4.77 -2.51
C GLN A 52 -20.59 5.67 -3.34
N ALA A 53 -20.91 6.97 -3.43
CA ALA A 53 -20.05 7.95 -4.08
C ALA A 53 -18.69 8.07 -3.37
N TYR A 54 -18.70 8.15 -2.03
CA TYR A 54 -17.48 8.17 -1.23
C TYR A 54 -16.64 6.90 -1.43
N LEU A 55 -17.27 5.72 -1.43
CA LEU A 55 -16.59 4.46 -1.71
C LEU A 55 -15.90 4.50 -3.08
N ARG A 56 -16.61 4.94 -4.12
CA ARG A 56 -16.05 5.06 -5.48
C ARG A 56 -14.84 5.97 -5.53
N ASP A 57 -14.93 7.15 -4.93
CA ASP A 57 -13.83 8.12 -4.95
C ASP A 57 -12.63 7.62 -4.14
N ASN A 58 -12.87 7.07 -2.95
CA ASN A 58 -11.84 6.50 -2.10
C ASN A 58 -11.15 5.29 -2.75
N THR A 59 -11.91 4.40 -3.42
CA THR A 59 -11.33 3.26 -4.14
C THR A 59 -10.47 3.72 -5.32
N ARG A 60 -10.89 4.72 -6.09
CA ARG A 60 -10.07 5.27 -7.19
C ARG A 60 -8.76 5.87 -6.67
N PHE A 61 -8.85 6.65 -5.59
CA PHE A 61 -7.66 7.21 -4.96
C PHE A 61 -6.74 6.10 -4.41
N GLY A 62 -7.32 5.09 -3.75
CA GLY A 62 -6.60 3.93 -3.21
C GLY A 62 -5.86 3.12 -4.28
N LEU A 63 -6.43 2.97 -5.48
CA LEU A 63 -5.76 2.30 -6.60
C LEU A 63 -4.54 3.10 -7.08
N ILE A 64 -4.66 4.43 -7.20
CA ILE A 64 -3.56 5.30 -7.63
C ILE A 64 -2.44 5.30 -6.58
N SER A 65 -2.79 5.52 -5.31
CA SER A 65 -1.81 5.53 -4.22
C SER A 65 -1.16 4.16 -4.05
N GLY A 66 -1.92 3.07 -4.15
CA GLY A 66 -1.40 1.71 -4.13
C GLY A 66 -0.41 1.44 -5.27
N THR A 67 -0.73 1.87 -6.50
CA THR A 67 0.18 1.76 -7.66
C THR A 67 1.49 2.50 -7.39
N PHE A 68 1.39 3.73 -6.88
CA PHE A 68 2.55 4.56 -6.57
C PHE A 68 3.42 3.93 -5.47
N SER A 69 2.81 3.44 -4.38
CA SER A 69 3.50 2.78 -3.27
C SER A 69 4.21 1.50 -3.71
N LEU A 70 3.57 0.67 -4.56
CA LEU A 70 4.22 -0.49 -5.15
C LEU A 70 5.42 -0.04 -6.00
N GLY A 71 5.24 0.93 -6.90
CA GLY A 71 6.31 1.44 -7.74
C GLY A 71 7.50 1.95 -6.93
N LEU A 72 7.25 2.73 -5.88
CA LEU A 72 8.28 3.22 -4.97
C LEU A 72 9.01 2.06 -4.29
N THR A 73 8.27 1.08 -3.76
CA THR A 73 8.84 -0.12 -3.13
C THR A 73 9.74 -0.89 -4.09
N LEU A 74 9.30 -1.07 -5.34
CA LEU A 74 10.09 -1.74 -6.38
C LEU A 74 11.37 -0.95 -6.68
N VAL A 75 11.31 0.38 -6.81
CA VAL A 75 12.49 1.22 -7.04
C VAL A 75 13.48 1.07 -5.89
N VAL A 76 13.03 1.14 -4.64
CA VAL A 76 13.86 0.97 -3.44
C VAL A 76 14.58 -0.38 -3.45
N ILE A 77 13.86 -1.46 -3.77
CA ILE A 77 14.43 -2.81 -3.87
C ILE A 77 15.46 -2.89 -5.00
N HIS A 78 15.15 -2.43 -6.22
CA HIS A 78 16.03 -2.56 -7.38
C HIS A 78 17.29 -1.69 -7.29
N THR A 79 17.18 -0.52 -6.66
CA THR A 79 18.31 0.40 -6.45
C THR A 79 19.21 -0.02 -5.28
N GLY A 80 18.76 -0.97 -4.44
CA GLY A 80 19.49 -1.36 -3.24
C GLY A 80 19.56 -0.25 -2.19
N LEU A 81 18.58 0.65 -2.15
CA LEU A 81 18.60 1.85 -1.32
C LEU A 81 18.80 1.53 0.17
N PHE A 82 18.25 0.40 0.66
CA PHE A 82 18.49 -0.07 2.03
C PHE A 82 19.97 -0.33 2.32
N GLY A 83 20.74 -0.86 1.37
CA GLY A 83 22.17 -1.09 1.53
C GLY A 83 22.98 0.21 1.53
N ILE A 84 22.57 1.18 0.71
CA ILE A 84 23.15 2.53 0.70
C ILE A 84 22.91 3.20 2.05
N LEU A 85 21.67 3.15 2.55
CA LEU A 85 21.29 3.71 3.83
C LEU A 85 22.02 3.02 4.99
N ASP A 86 22.12 1.70 5.00
CA ASP A 86 22.85 0.94 6.03
C ASP A 86 24.33 1.35 6.07
N THR A 87 24.97 1.48 4.91
CA THR A 87 26.38 1.93 4.82
C THR A 87 26.54 3.36 5.34
N PHE A 88 25.64 4.27 4.96
CA PHE A 88 25.64 5.65 5.41
C PHE A 88 25.50 5.77 6.94
N VAL A 89 24.55 5.03 7.51
CA VAL A 89 24.27 5.07 8.94
C VAL A 89 25.39 4.42 9.75
N ARG A 90 25.97 3.31 9.29
CA ARG A 90 27.14 2.69 9.94
C ARG A 90 28.38 3.58 9.88
N GLY A 91 28.55 4.37 8.81
CA GLY A 91 29.64 5.34 8.72
C GLY A 91 29.53 6.51 9.71
N SER A 92 28.31 6.79 10.20
CA SER A 92 28.02 7.92 11.09
C SER A 92 27.78 7.50 12.55
N ALA A 93 27.54 6.21 12.81
CA ALA A 93 27.18 5.70 14.13
C ALA A 93 28.40 5.36 15.00
N VAL A 94 28.31 5.67 16.29
CA VAL A 94 29.32 5.32 17.29
C VAL A 94 29.25 3.84 17.69
N ASN A 95 28.06 3.23 17.64
CA ASN A 95 27.85 1.82 17.96
C ASN A 95 26.69 1.23 17.14
N PRO A 96 26.56 -0.11 17.07
CA PRO A 96 25.53 -0.77 16.26
C PRO A 96 24.09 -0.45 16.66
N ILE A 97 23.84 -0.14 17.94
CA ILE A 97 22.49 0.22 18.42
C ILE A 97 22.09 1.60 17.88
N MET A 98 22.98 2.59 17.95
CA MET A 98 22.75 3.91 17.37
C MET A 98 22.59 3.82 15.85
N ALA A 99 23.33 2.94 15.18
CA ALA A 99 23.13 2.68 13.76
C ALA A 99 21.70 2.17 13.48
N GLY A 100 21.23 1.18 14.24
CA GLY A 100 19.84 0.70 14.11
C GLY A 100 18.81 1.81 14.33
N LEU A 101 18.98 2.62 15.39
CA LEU A 101 18.08 3.74 15.69
C LEU A 101 18.03 4.78 14.58
N MET A 102 19.19 5.16 14.03
CA MET A 102 19.24 6.10 12.90
C MET A 102 18.63 5.51 11.63
N PHE A 103 18.88 4.23 11.33
CA PHE A 103 18.32 3.56 10.16
C PHE A 103 16.78 3.58 10.21
N PHE A 104 16.19 3.11 11.31
CA PHE A 104 14.74 3.12 11.48
C PHE A 104 14.17 4.54 11.61
N GLY A 105 14.89 5.47 12.23
CA GLY A 105 14.48 6.87 12.33
C GLY A 105 14.40 7.56 10.97
N ILE A 106 15.39 7.34 10.09
CA ILE A 106 15.38 7.86 8.72
C ILE A 106 14.22 7.23 7.93
N LEU A 107 14.04 5.91 8.02
CA LEU A 107 12.93 5.24 7.34
C LEU A 107 11.56 5.75 7.82
N PHE A 108 11.40 6.02 9.12
CA PHE A 108 10.18 6.59 9.67
C PHE A 108 9.88 7.96 9.06
N ILE A 109 10.86 8.88 9.03
CA ILE A 109 10.69 10.22 8.46
C ILE A 109 10.38 10.18 6.96
N VAL A 110 10.91 9.21 6.22
CA VAL A 110 10.67 9.07 4.78
C VAL A 110 9.29 8.46 4.49
N ASN A 111 8.74 7.66 5.40
CA ASN A 111 7.49 6.92 5.20
C ASN A 111 6.26 7.57 5.85
N ASP A 112 6.45 8.52 6.76
CA ASP A 112 5.40 9.37 7.35
C ASP A 112 5.08 10.56 6.42
#